data_AF-R6W9S6-F1
#
_entry.id   AF-R6W9S6-F1
#
_cell.length_a   1.000
_cell.length_b   1.000
_cell.length_c   1.000
_cell.angle_alpha   90.00
_cell.angle_beta   90.00
_cell.angle_gamma   90.00
#
_symmetry.space_group_name_H-M   'P 1'
#
loop_
_entity.id
_entity.type
_entity.pdbx_description
1 polymer ?
#
loop_
_entity_poly.entity_id
_entity_poly.type
_entity_poly.pdbx_seq_one_letter_code
_entity_poly.pdbx_strand_id
1 'polypeptide(L)'
;MSDDSGYTLEMRIDGRKYAEGKPVSEFVSKTKTHTFTAVATDGCGNISAFSAEFRINGYSDTTDGDAADGSTVTAGSGTLYQADPLTVSSDGNVFTVPAGDGDSIIFRYSGVTAEGTQIVLSVKTADGFVPFARVNSGETAYPELELKAEYIDGGNVTVRAEEYVYSSESDTIVWISDTQYYTRYEDLLDKYEAALKYYAKLYSEGRAGFFIHTGDVADEYEPAKTIEEQLGRASKLHSRYLDNAGLPNGIVDGNHDVGQSKRDSSYFVKYFGAERYGDSSWFYGDLNNNESHYDLISLGGYDFVLLWLGYGVEAEPETMAWAKDVLGRFKNRNAIILTHSYLDVDGEWVLDPTNPDAYTHSRAPEIWNNLVVPYENVVAVLCGHTPGVARTLRKVDDSRSVWEILADYQFYEDGSEPKHVLNGCSCDGEGFVRLVSFDGSSMTQKTYSPYSGKSNPFGNEKDEFTVPLALRNSSGRGLEGSLEAFAVRSRTKLDGTAVPVSGHYVINAASYSISGGGTESSAASTDIAGVDSDSQFGVPSISGGAVIIIAVVAAAVLTAAVVVIVVRKKKNN
;
A
#
# COMPACT_ATOMS: atom_id res chain seq x y z
N MET A 1 7.14 -10.93 40.81
CA MET A 1 7.88 -10.55 42.04
C MET A 1 7.90 -9.03 42.14
N SER A 2 7.85 -8.47 43.35
CA SER A 2 8.13 -7.05 43.61
C SER A 2 9.43 -6.95 44.38
N ASP A 3 10.41 -6.23 43.85
CA ASP A 3 11.56 -5.78 44.62
C ASP A 3 11.35 -4.33 45.09
N ASP A 4 12.27 -3.82 45.90
CA ASP A 4 12.22 -2.47 46.48
C ASP A 4 12.37 -1.34 45.43
N SER A 5 12.33 -1.66 44.13
CA SER A 5 12.45 -0.69 43.02
C SER A 5 11.11 -0.10 42.55
N GLY A 6 9.98 -0.59 43.07
CA GLY A 6 8.64 -0.07 42.73
C GLY A 6 8.03 -0.64 41.45
N TYR A 7 8.66 -1.65 40.83
CA TYR A 7 8.14 -2.36 39.67
C TYR A 7 7.43 -3.66 40.06
N THR A 8 6.40 -4.04 39.30
CA THR A 8 5.75 -5.36 39.39
C THR A 8 5.98 -6.13 38.11
N LEU A 9 6.61 -7.30 38.23
CA LEU A 9 6.83 -8.22 37.11
C LEU A 9 5.81 -9.36 37.14
N GLU A 10 5.10 -9.53 36.04
CA GLU A 10 4.11 -10.56 35.79
C GLU A 10 4.49 -11.40 34.58
N MET A 11 4.63 -12.72 34.75
CA MET A 11 4.75 -13.64 33.63
C MET A 11 3.37 -14.14 33.22
N ARG A 12 3.12 -14.23 31.92
CA ARG A 12 1.93 -14.81 31.32
C ARG A 12 2.29 -15.92 30.34
N ILE A 13 1.48 -16.96 30.30
CA ILE A 13 1.56 -18.06 29.34
C ILE A 13 0.20 -18.15 28.66
N ASP A 14 0.15 -18.00 27.34
CA ASP A 14 -1.07 -17.85 26.54
C ASP A 14 -2.03 -16.82 27.13
N GLY A 15 -1.49 -15.68 27.56
CA GLY A 15 -2.24 -14.60 28.20
C GLY A 15 -2.68 -14.87 29.65
N ARG A 16 -2.39 -16.03 30.23
CA ARG A 16 -2.72 -16.37 31.62
C ARG A 16 -1.56 -16.06 32.54
N LYS A 17 -1.81 -15.33 33.62
CA LYS A 17 -0.81 -15.08 34.68
C LYS A 17 -0.28 -16.40 35.24
N TYR A 18 1.04 -16.58 35.15
CA TYR A 18 1.72 -17.70 35.75
C TYR A 18 1.76 -17.51 37.27
N ALA A 19 1.26 -18.50 38.01
CA ALA A 19 1.23 -18.48 39.47
C ALA A 19 2.49 -19.14 40.02
N GLU A 20 3.21 -18.39 40.85
CA GLU A 20 4.42 -18.86 41.52
C GLU A 20 4.12 -20.14 42.34
N GLY A 21 4.95 -21.19 42.18
CA GLY A 21 4.76 -22.48 42.84
C GLY A 21 3.90 -23.50 42.10
N LYS A 22 3.33 -23.16 40.93
CA LYS A 22 2.61 -24.13 40.06
C LYS A 22 3.52 -24.71 38.97
N PRO A 23 3.47 -26.02 38.68
CA PRO A 23 4.25 -26.60 37.60
C PRO A 23 3.79 -26.04 36.24
N VAL A 24 4.76 -25.69 35.38
CA VAL A 24 4.51 -25.11 34.04
C VAL A 24 3.64 -26.01 33.17
N SER A 25 3.68 -27.33 33.39
CA SER A 25 2.82 -28.32 32.73
C SER A 25 1.32 -28.10 32.94
N GLU A 26 0.89 -27.31 33.94
CA GLU A 26 -0.52 -26.90 34.10
C GLU A 26 -0.96 -25.82 33.09
N PHE A 27 -0.01 -25.13 32.44
CA PHE A 27 -0.27 -23.97 31.56
C PHE A 27 0.07 -24.24 30.08
N VAL A 28 0.80 -25.31 29.78
CA VAL A 28 1.31 -25.60 28.42
C VAL A 28 1.00 -27.02 27.96
N SER A 29 0.93 -27.21 26.64
CA SER A 29 0.70 -28.47 25.95
C SER A 29 1.87 -28.81 25.03
N LYS A 30 2.20 -30.10 24.94
CA LYS A 30 3.23 -30.62 24.02
C LYS A 30 2.84 -30.51 22.54
N THR A 31 1.55 -30.32 22.26
CA THR A 31 1.01 -30.33 20.89
C THR A 31 0.76 -28.94 20.32
N LYS A 32 0.99 -27.89 21.10
CA LYS A 32 0.68 -26.51 20.71
C LYS A 32 1.90 -25.61 20.87
N THR A 33 1.92 -24.54 20.07
CA THR A 33 2.78 -23.38 20.31
C THR A 33 2.14 -22.54 21.42
N HIS A 34 2.98 -22.02 22.32
CA HIS A 34 2.57 -21.25 23.48
C HIS A 34 3.27 -19.89 23.48
N THR A 35 2.54 -18.84 23.81
CA THR A 35 3.09 -17.47 23.88
C THR A 35 3.44 -17.16 25.33
N PHE A 36 4.69 -16.81 25.58
CA PHE A 36 5.19 -16.41 26.89
C PHE A 36 5.42 -14.91 26.89
N THR A 37 4.74 -14.21 27.80
CA THR A 37 4.80 -12.75 27.91
C THR A 37 5.31 -12.35 29.29
N ALA A 38 6.38 -11.56 29.35
CA ALA A 38 6.79 -10.87 30.56
C ALA A 38 6.21 -9.45 30.52
N VAL A 39 5.47 -9.07 31.55
CA VAL A 39 4.83 -7.76 31.71
C VAL A 39 5.45 -7.08 32.92
N ALA A 40 6.14 -5.97 32.71
CA ALA A 40 6.65 -5.10 33.77
C ALA A 40 5.72 -3.89 33.89
N THR A 41 5.27 -3.60 35.10
CA THR A 41 4.52 -2.37 35.41
C THR A 41 5.32 -1.55 36.40
N ASP A 42 5.60 -0.29 36.08
CA ASP A 42 6.34 0.60 36.96
C ASP A 42 5.47 1.18 38.09
N GLY A 43 6.08 1.90 39.03
CA GLY A 43 5.39 2.54 40.15
C GLY A 43 4.44 3.69 39.76
N CYS A 44 4.43 4.09 38.48
CA CYS A 44 3.55 5.10 37.89
C CYS A 44 2.40 4.49 37.05
N GLY A 45 2.41 3.16 36.83
CA GLY A 45 1.41 2.45 36.05
C GLY A 45 1.74 2.25 34.57
N ASN A 46 2.95 2.60 34.11
CA ASN A 46 3.37 2.34 32.73
C ASN A 46 3.71 0.86 32.53
N ILE A 47 3.31 0.31 31.39
CA ILE A 47 3.39 -1.12 31.10
C ILE A 47 4.38 -1.35 29.95
N SER A 48 5.39 -2.19 30.18
CA SER A 48 6.28 -2.71 29.15
C SER A 48 6.10 -4.22 29.06
N ALA A 49 5.92 -4.75 27.84
CA ALA A 49 5.68 -6.17 27.63
C ALA A 49 6.62 -6.74 26.58
N PHE A 50 7.16 -7.92 26.86
CA PHE A 50 7.96 -8.71 25.92
C PHE A 50 7.28 -10.08 25.73
N SER A 51 7.09 -10.51 24.49
CA SER A 51 6.46 -11.79 24.16
C SER A 51 7.34 -12.64 23.25
N ALA A 52 7.37 -13.94 23.49
CA ALA A 52 8.02 -14.92 22.63
C ALA A 52 7.18 -16.20 22.53
N GLU A 53 7.18 -16.83 21.35
CA GLU A 53 6.45 -18.08 21.10
C GLU A 53 7.37 -19.29 21.20
N PHE A 54 6.93 -20.32 21.92
CA PHE A 54 7.68 -21.56 22.11
C PHE A 54 6.80 -22.78 21.83
N ARG A 55 7.36 -23.78 21.15
CA ARG A 55 6.76 -25.11 21.04
C ARG A 55 7.53 -26.09 21.92
N ILE A 56 6.84 -26.68 22.91
CA ILE A 56 7.49 -27.49 23.94
C ILE A 56 7.54 -28.96 23.51
N ASN A 57 8.71 -29.44 23.11
CA ASN A 57 8.94 -30.82 22.69
C ASN A 57 9.44 -31.69 23.86
N GLY A 58 8.56 -32.03 24.81
CA GLY A 58 8.80 -33.04 25.86
C GLY A 58 9.09 -32.50 27.27
N TYR A 59 8.82 -33.35 28.27
CA TYR A 59 9.29 -33.22 29.66
C TYR A 59 9.90 -34.57 30.04
N SER A 60 11.07 -34.61 30.69
CA SER A 60 11.51 -35.80 31.41
C SER A 60 10.81 -35.81 32.76
N ASP A 61 9.86 -36.72 32.92
CA ASP A 61 9.21 -36.98 34.20
C ASP A 61 10.13 -37.92 34.99
N THR A 62 11.04 -37.36 35.77
CA THR A 62 11.82 -38.13 36.76
C THR A 62 11.39 -37.66 38.14
N THR A 63 10.46 -38.42 38.74
CA THR A 63 10.11 -38.37 40.16
C THR A 63 11.19 -38.93 41.09
N ASP A 64 12.39 -39.21 40.58
CA ASP A 64 13.54 -39.62 41.39
C ASP A 64 14.70 -38.63 41.20
N GLY A 65 15.17 -38.10 42.32
CA GLY A 65 16.10 -36.98 42.40
C GLY A 65 17.56 -37.33 42.17
N ASP A 66 17.92 -37.83 40.98
CA ASP A 66 19.31 -37.93 40.54
C ASP A 66 19.48 -37.31 39.15
N ALA A 67 20.25 -36.21 39.11
CA ALA A 67 20.65 -35.56 37.86
C ALA A 67 21.62 -36.46 37.09
N ALA A 68 21.25 -36.85 35.87
CA ALA A 68 22.21 -37.36 34.90
C ALA A 68 23.06 -36.18 34.38
N ASP A 69 24.21 -36.03 35.01
CA ASP A 69 25.36 -35.23 34.57
C ASP A 69 25.74 -35.59 33.12
N GLY A 70 25.90 -34.60 32.24
CA GLY A 70 26.56 -34.81 30.94
C GLY A 70 25.97 -34.19 29.67
N SER A 71 24.95 -33.32 29.73
CA SER A 71 24.58 -32.50 28.55
C SER A 71 24.85 -31.03 28.79
N THR A 72 26.10 -30.62 28.56
CA THR A 72 26.45 -29.20 28.42
C THR A 72 25.92 -28.71 27.07
N VAL A 73 24.87 -27.88 27.11
CA VAL A 73 24.59 -26.98 25.98
C VAL A 73 25.65 -25.88 26.05
N THR A 74 26.66 -25.96 25.19
CA THR A 74 27.60 -24.85 24.99
C THR A 74 26.83 -23.70 24.35
N ALA A 75 26.46 -22.69 25.15
CA ALA A 75 26.07 -21.40 24.60
C ALA A 75 27.29 -20.86 23.85
N GLY A 76 27.18 -20.73 22.52
CA GLY A 76 28.22 -20.09 21.73
C GLY A 76 28.48 -18.70 22.29
N SER A 77 29.76 -18.36 22.51
CA SER A 77 30.17 -17.02 22.88
C SER A 77 29.81 -16.06 21.74
N GLY A 78 28.65 -15.41 21.84
CA GLY A 78 28.30 -14.26 21.02
C GLY A 78 28.65 -13.00 21.79
N THR A 79 29.50 -12.16 21.23
CA THR A 79 29.68 -10.79 21.72
C THR A 79 28.40 -10.02 21.39
N LEU A 80 27.65 -9.59 22.41
CA LEU A 80 26.58 -8.60 22.26
C LEU A 80 27.25 -7.27 21.97
N TYR A 81 27.03 -6.73 20.77
CA TYR A 81 27.47 -5.39 20.44
C TYR A 81 26.54 -4.38 21.11
N GLN A 82 27.07 -3.24 21.51
CA GLN A 82 26.27 -2.11 21.92
C GLN A 82 25.52 -1.61 20.67
N ALA A 83 24.19 -1.62 20.69
CA ALA A 83 23.42 -1.00 19.62
C ALA A 83 23.72 0.50 19.66
N ASP A 84 24.40 1.03 18.64
CA ASP A 84 24.45 2.47 18.47
C ASP A 84 22.99 2.97 18.39
N PRO A 85 22.66 4.09 19.06
CA PRO A 85 21.29 4.58 19.11
C PRO A 85 20.77 4.81 17.69
N LEU A 86 19.57 4.31 17.42
CA LEU A 86 18.83 4.66 16.22
C LEU A 86 18.75 6.19 16.16
N THR A 87 19.01 6.79 15.01
CA THR A 87 18.87 8.24 14.84
C THR A 87 17.67 8.50 13.94
N VAL A 88 16.84 9.47 14.32
CA VAL A 88 15.65 9.87 13.57
C VAL A 88 15.88 11.27 13.03
N SER A 89 15.53 11.49 11.77
CA SER A 89 15.52 12.84 11.18
C SER A 89 14.61 13.78 11.96
N SER A 90 14.85 15.09 11.85
CA SER A 90 13.95 16.13 12.39
C SER A 90 12.49 15.96 12.00
N ASP A 91 12.26 15.39 10.81
CA ASP A 91 10.95 15.23 10.20
C ASP A 91 10.27 13.91 10.63
N GLY A 92 10.92 13.15 11.53
CA GLY A 92 10.36 11.95 12.16
C GLY A 92 10.30 10.70 11.26
N ASN A 93 10.56 10.81 9.96
CA ASN A 93 10.23 9.78 8.98
C ASN A 93 11.44 9.04 8.38
N VAL A 94 12.67 9.50 8.63
CA VAL A 94 13.91 8.81 8.25
C VAL A 94 14.61 8.32 9.51
N PHE A 95 15.04 7.06 9.45
CA PHE A 95 15.64 6.31 10.55
C PHE A 95 16.98 5.75 10.09
N THR A 96 18.04 5.99 10.84
CA THR A 96 19.34 5.38 10.60
C THR A 96 19.61 4.35 11.68
N VAL A 97 19.81 3.11 11.24
CA VAL A 97 19.98 1.93 12.08
C VAL A 97 21.35 1.32 11.80
N PRO A 98 22.14 0.96 12.82
CA PRO A 98 23.40 0.25 12.61
C PRO A 98 23.14 -1.09 11.90
N ALA A 99 23.90 -1.37 10.84
CA ALA A 99 23.78 -2.63 10.12
C ALA A 99 24.21 -3.82 11.01
N GLY A 100 25.25 -3.60 11.84
CA GLY A 100 25.89 -4.65 12.63
C GLY A 100 26.52 -5.75 11.77
N ASP A 101 26.78 -6.90 12.38
CA ASP A 101 27.36 -8.09 11.73
C ASP A 101 26.28 -9.10 11.24
N GLY A 102 25.02 -8.65 11.15
CA GLY A 102 23.84 -9.46 10.82
C GLY A 102 23.64 -9.68 9.32
N ASP A 103 22.82 -10.67 8.96
CA ASP A 103 22.38 -10.88 7.58
C ASP A 103 21.07 -10.13 7.28
N SER A 104 20.30 -9.73 8.31
CA SER A 104 19.05 -8.99 8.17
C SER A 104 18.75 -8.04 9.35
N ILE A 105 17.79 -7.14 9.16
CA ILE A 105 17.21 -6.31 10.23
C ILE A 105 15.70 -6.54 10.25
N ILE A 106 15.14 -6.84 11.42
CA ILE A 106 13.70 -6.88 11.63
C ILE A 106 13.25 -5.56 12.24
N PHE A 107 12.39 -4.85 11.54
CA PHE A 107 11.75 -3.65 12.06
C PHE A 107 10.47 -4.03 12.80
N ARG A 108 10.08 -3.27 13.82
CA ARG A 108 8.71 -3.21 14.34
C ARG A 108 8.21 -1.81 14.06
N TYR A 109 7.39 -1.67 13.03
CA TYR A 109 6.85 -0.39 12.62
C TYR A 109 5.37 -0.28 12.94
N SER A 110 4.95 0.86 13.48
CA SER A 110 3.54 1.24 13.55
C SER A 110 3.39 2.71 13.20
N GLY A 111 2.51 3.02 12.27
CA GLY A 111 2.26 4.40 11.85
C GLY A 111 0.82 4.60 11.41
N VAL A 112 0.38 5.85 11.48
CA VAL A 112 -0.93 6.32 11.08
C VAL A 112 -0.74 7.46 10.09
N THR A 113 -1.38 7.35 8.94
CA THR A 113 -1.51 8.42 7.96
C THR A 113 -2.84 9.14 8.17
N ALA A 114 -2.88 10.44 7.85
CA ALA A 114 -4.07 11.27 8.04
C ALA A 114 -5.33 10.73 7.32
N GLU A 115 -5.14 10.03 6.19
CA GLU A 115 -6.23 9.52 5.35
C GLU A 115 -6.37 8.00 5.41
N GLY A 116 -5.63 7.31 6.29
CA GLY A 116 -5.66 5.85 6.37
C GLY A 116 -4.95 5.13 5.21
N THR A 117 -4.19 5.86 4.40
CA THR A 117 -3.35 5.33 3.32
C THR A 117 -2.23 4.45 3.83
N GLN A 118 -1.85 3.43 3.05
CA GLN A 118 -0.71 2.58 3.35
C GLN A 118 0.59 3.37 3.48
N ILE A 119 1.51 2.82 4.26
CA ILE A 119 2.84 3.36 4.50
C ILE A 119 3.85 2.41 3.87
N VAL A 120 4.79 2.95 3.10
CA VAL A 120 5.91 2.19 2.56
C VAL A 120 7.15 2.43 3.41
N LEU A 121 7.86 1.34 3.70
CA LEU A 121 9.21 1.40 4.25
C LEU A 121 10.20 1.15 3.13
N SER A 122 11.13 2.07 2.98
CA SER A 122 12.13 2.06 1.93
C SER A 122 13.54 2.16 2.50
N VAL A 123 14.48 1.41 1.96
CA VAL A 123 15.90 1.47 2.31
C VAL A 123 16.65 2.36 1.34
N LYS A 124 17.59 3.17 1.84
CA LYS A 124 18.45 4.03 1.02
C LYS A 124 19.50 3.20 0.28
N THR A 125 19.68 3.49 -1.00
CA THR A 125 20.73 2.98 -1.89
C THR A 125 21.45 4.15 -2.57
N ALA A 126 22.41 3.86 -3.46
CA ALA A 126 23.06 4.88 -4.27
C ALA A 126 22.11 5.58 -5.26
N ASP A 127 21.10 4.87 -5.73
CA ASP A 127 20.15 5.34 -6.77
C ASP A 127 18.86 5.93 -6.18
N GLY A 128 18.71 5.91 -4.86
CA GLY A 128 17.55 6.47 -4.16
C GLY A 128 17.02 5.55 -3.06
N PHE A 129 15.75 5.72 -2.70
CA PHE A 129 15.08 4.84 -1.74
C PHE A 129 14.37 3.70 -2.47
N VAL A 130 14.62 2.47 -2.04
CA VAL A 130 14.01 1.25 -2.61
C VAL A 130 13.04 0.66 -1.59
N PRO A 131 11.76 0.44 -1.95
CA PRO A 131 10.76 -0.09 -1.03
C PRO A 131 11.07 -1.56 -0.67
N PHE A 132 10.87 -1.94 0.60
CA PHE A 132 11.00 -3.33 1.06
C PHE A 132 9.80 -3.83 1.87
N ALA A 133 8.92 -2.94 2.35
CA ALA A 133 7.71 -3.34 3.06
C ALA A 133 6.57 -2.33 2.93
N ARG A 134 5.35 -2.81 3.13
CA ARG A 134 4.14 -1.99 3.26
C ARG A 134 3.45 -2.29 4.57
N VAL A 135 2.88 -1.25 5.15
CA VAL A 135 2.17 -1.32 6.42
C VAL A 135 0.87 -0.55 6.28
N ASN A 136 -0.25 -1.18 6.61
CA ASN A 136 -1.52 -0.47 6.64
C ASN A 136 -1.49 0.57 7.77
N SER A 137 -2.09 1.73 7.51
CA SER A 137 -2.25 2.76 8.52
C SER A 137 -2.97 2.20 9.76
N GLY A 138 -2.40 2.44 10.94
CA GLY A 138 -2.93 1.96 12.23
C GLY A 138 -2.54 0.53 12.59
N GLU A 139 -1.85 -0.21 11.72
CA GLU A 139 -1.35 -1.55 12.02
C GLU A 139 0.09 -1.52 12.54
N THR A 140 0.50 -2.60 13.22
CA THR A 140 1.90 -2.85 13.57
C THR A 140 2.42 -3.99 12.70
N ALA A 141 3.51 -3.76 11.98
CA ALA A 141 4.16 -4.74 11.12
C ALA A 141 5.57 -5.07 11.61
N TYR A 142 6.06 -6.24 11.21
CA TYR A 142 7.40 -6.73 11.54
C TYR A 142 8.24 -7.03 10.27
N PRO A 143 8.53 -6.03 9.42
CA PRO A 143 9.20 -6.31 8.16
C PRO A 143 10.67 -6.64 8.35
N GLU A 144 11.12 -7.68 7.65
CA GLU A 144 12.51 -8.10 7.59
C GLU A 144 13.17 -7.50 6.35
N LEU A 145 14.31 -6.83 6.53
CA LEU A 145 15.18 -6.34 5.48
C LEU A 145 16.43 -7.22 5.43
N GLU A 146 16.59 -7.98 4.35
CA GLU A 146 17.86 -8.65 4.06
C GLU A 146 18.95 -7.60 3.75
N LEU A 147 20.06 -7.67 4.47
CA LEU A 147 21.15 -6.72 4.34
C LEU A 147 21.98 -7.03 3.08
N LYS A 148 22.05 -6.05 2.19
CA LYS A 148 22.94 -6.05 1.04
C LYS A 148 24.01 -4.98 1.21
N ALA A 149 25.18 -5.21 0.61
CA ALA A 149 26.29 -4.25 0.65
C ALA A 149 25.87 -2.85 0.14
N GLU A 150 24.94 -2.78 -0.81
CA GLU A 150 24.43 -1.53 -1.38
C GLU A 150 23.50 -0.72 -0.45
N TYR A 151 23.02 -1.32 0.65
CA TYR A 151 22.16 -0.68 1.65
C TYR A 151 22.95 -0.07 2.82
N ILE A 152 24.24 -0.39 2.90
CA ILE A 152 25.10 -0.05 4.04
C ILE A 152 25.99 1.13 3.67
N ASP A 153 25.77 2.27 4.32
CA ASP A 153 26.58 3.48 4.19
C ASP A 153 27.20 3.83 5.56
N GLY A 154 28.53 3.85 5.63
CA GLY A 154 29.25 4.11 6.88
C GLY A 154 28.92 3.15 8.03
N GLY A 155 28.55 1.90 7.72
CA GLY A 155 28.14 0.90 8.71
C GLY A 155 26.67 0.98 9.15
N ASN A 156 25.88 1.86 8.53
CA ASN A 156 24.47 2.06 8.86
C ASN A 156 23.56 1.79 7.66
N VAL A 157 22.33 1.40 7.95
CA VAL A 157 21.20 1.34 7.04
C VAL A 157 20.31 2.54 7.30
N THR A 158 19.92 3.25 6.25
CA THR A 158 18.93 4.33 6.36
C THR A 158 17.60 3.85 5.80
N VAL A 159 16.55 3.92 6.61
CA VAL A 159 15.18 3.57 6.25
C VAL A 159 14.31 4.82 6.28
N ARG A 160 13.37 4.92 5.35
CA ARG A 160 12.34 5.96 5.32
C ARG A 160 10.96 5.33 5.39
N ALA A 161 10.09 5.88 6.23
CA ALA A 161 8.66 5.62 6.21
C ALA A 161 7.96 6.78 5.50
N GLU A 162 7.13 6.48 4.51
CA GLU A 162 6.37 7.50 3.79
C GLU A 162 5.02 6.97 3.36
N GLU A 163 4.07 7.88 3.13
CA GLU A 163 2.78 7.53 2.57
C GLU A 163 2.96 6.90 1.17
N TYR A 164 2.38 5.72 0.95
CA TYR A 164 2.58 4.92 -0.24
C TYR A 164 1.70 5.36 -1.43
N VAL A 165 1.73 6.65 -1.79
CA VAL A 165 0.92 7.19 -2.87
C VAL A 165 1.78 7.50 -4.08
N TYR A 166 1.39 6.98 -5.24
CA TYR A 166 1.99 7.31 -6.54
C TYR A 166 2.05 8.83 -6.75
N SER A 167 3.18 9.33 -7.24
CA SER A 167 3.36 10.75 -7.53
C SER A 167 4.11 10.97 -8.84
N SER A 168 3.70 12.01 -9.57
CA SER A 168 4.33 12.48 -10.78
C SER A 168 4.46 14.00 -10.74
N GLU A 169 5.61 14.50 -11.17
CA GLU A 169 5.79 15.94 -11.45
C GLU A 169 4.97 16.39 -12.67
N SER A 170 4.60 15.46 -13.55
CA SER A 170 3.68 15.73 -14.65
C SER A 170 2.27 15.98 -14.12
N ASP A 171 1.62 16.98 -14.69
CA ASP A 171 0.24 17.40 -14.39
C ASP A 171 -0.80 16.80 -15.35
N THR A 172 -0.37 15.91 -16.24
CA THR A 172 -1.17 15.46 -17.38
C THR A 172 -1.57 13.98 -17.29
N ILE A 173 -2.86 13.71 -17.55
CA ILE A 173 -3.44 12.38 -17.76
C ILE A 173 -3.60 12.12 -19.27
N VAL A 174 -3.36 10.89 -19.72
CA VAL A 174 -3.75 10.44 -21.07
C VAL A 174 -5.03 9.62 -20.96
N TRP A 175 -6.06 10.00 -21.70
CA TRP A 175 -7.38 9.39 -21.67
C TRP A 175 -7.78 8.82 -23.03
N ILE A 176 -8.25 7.58 -23.03
CA ILE A 176 -8.96 6.95 -24.16
C ILE A 176 -10.28 6.32 -23.70
N SER A 177 -11.16 5.99 -24.64
CA SER A 177 -12.40 5.25 -24.39
C SER A 177 -12.73 4.42 -25.62
N ASP A 178 -13.63 3.45 -25.47
CA ASP A 178 -14.35 2.80 -26.58
C ASP A 178 -13.38 2.27 -27.65
N THR A 179 -12.56 1.29 -27.24
CA THR A 179 -11.55 0.64 -28.09
C THR A 179 -12.05 -0.65 -28.72
N GLN A 180 -13.34 -0.94 -28.58
CA GLN A 180 -13.97 -2.21 -28.90
C GLN A 180 -13.74 -2.67 -30.33
N TYR A 181 -13.70 -1.74 -31.29
CA TYR A 181 -13.39 -2.10 -32.68
C TYR A 181 -11.91 -2.38 -32.94
N TYR A 182 -11.01 -1.74 -32.19
CA TYR A 182 -9.57 -1.99 -32.31
C TYR A 182 -9.20 -3.38 -31.81
N THR A 183 -9.97 -3.94 -30.88
CA THR A 183 -9.79 -5.30 -30.39
C THR A 183 -10.57 -6.32 -31.21
N ARG A 184 -11.70 -5.94 -31.82
CA ARG A 184 -12.48 -6.78 -32.75
C ARG A 184 -11.68 -7.13 -34.00
N TYR A 185 -11.13 -6.12 -34.68
CA TYR A 185 -10.46 -6.28 -35.97
C TYR A 185 -8.94 -6.24 -35.84
N GLU A 186 -8.27 -7.29 -36.31
CA GLU A 186 -6.80 -7.42 -36.17
C GLU A 186 -6.03 -6.31 -36.89
N ASP A 187 -6.53 -5.83 -38.02
CA ASP A 187 -5.89 -4.75 -38.79
C ASP A 187 -6.11 -3.34 -38.20
N LEU A 188 -6.90 -3.22 -37.13
CA LEU A 188 -7.10 -1.98 -36.37
C LEU A 188 -6.31 -1.95 -35.06
N LEU A 189 -5.73 -3.08 -34.63
CA LEU A 189 -5.06 -3.22 -33.33
C LEU A 189 -3.89 -2.22 -33.16
N ASP A 190 -3.23 -1.87 -34.27
CA ASP A 190 -2.14 -0.89 -34.34
C ASP A 190 -2.55 0.49 -33.80
N LYS A 191 -3.84 0.86 -33.87
CA LYS A 191 -4.37 2.13 -33.35
C LYS A 191 -4.35 2.15 -31.82
N TYR A 192 -4.80 1.05 -31.19
CA TYR A 192 -4.70 0.88 -29.74
C TYR A 192 -3.22 0.82 -29.32
N GLU A 193 -2.39 0.06 -30.04
CA GLU A 193 -0.96 -0.02 -29.76
C GLU A 193 -0.29 1.36 -29.84
N ALA A 194 -0.65 2.20 -30.82
CA ALA A 194 -0.15 3.55 -30.96
C ALA A 194 -0.51 4.45 -29.77
N ALA A 195 -1.74 4.35 -29.25
CA ALA A 195 -2.18 5.10 -28.07
C ALA A 195 -1.34 4.75 -26.81
N LEU A 196 -1.14 3.45 -26.55
CA LEU A 196 -0.35 2.99 -25.40
C LEU A 196 1.12 3.37 -25.52
N LYS A 197 1.72 3.18 -26.70
CA LYS A 197 3.09 3.63 -26.99
C LYS A 197 3.27 5.13 -26.81
N TYR A 198 2.26 5.90 -27.21
CA TYR A 198 2.30 7.35 -27.07
C TYR A 198 2.26 7.77 -25.61
N TYR A 199 1.40 7.17 -24.79
CA TYR A 199 1.43 7.38 -23.33
C TYR A 199 2.79 6.99 -22.75
N ALA A 200 3.31 5.81 -23.06
CA ALA A 200 4.61 5.37 -22.55
C ALA A 200 5.75 6.34 -22.92
N LYS A 201 5.73 6.87 -24.14
CA LYS A 201 6.65 7.93 -24.57
C LYS A 201 6.48 9.21 -23.75
N LEU A 202 5.26 9.73 -23.62
CA LEU A 202 5.00 10.95 -22.83
C LEU A 202 5.41 10.79 -21.37
N TYR A 203 5.16 9.61 -20.78
CA TYR A 203 5.58 9.28 -19.43
C TYR A 203 7.11 9.34 -19.28
N SER A 204 7.85 8.69 -20.19
CA SER A 204 9.32 8.72 -20.19
C SER A 204 9.91 10.13 -20.39
N GLU A 205 9.15 11.04 -21.00
CA GLU A 205 9.50 12.45 -21.20
C GLU A 205 9.07 13.36 -20.05
N GLY A 206 8.42 12.82 -19.00
CA GLY A 206 7.87 13.60 -17.89
C GLY A 206 6.69 14.50 -18.29
N ARG A 207 5.96 14.14 -19.36
CA ARG A 207 4.87 14.92 -19.96
C ARG A 207 3.48 14.31 -19.73
N ALA A 208 3.41 13.11 -19.17
CA ALA A 208 2.19 12.48 -18.71
C ALA A 208 2.50 11.65 -17.46
N GLY A 209 1.57 11.59 -16.52
CA GLY A 209 1.76 10.89 -15.24
C GLY A 209 0.78 9.76 -14.99
N PHE A 210 -0.32 9.67 -15.72
CA PHE A 210 -1.32 8.61 -15.55
C PHE A 210 -2.08 8.34 -16.84
N PHE A 211 -2.57 7.11 -17.00
CA PHE A 211 -3.40 6.70 -18.14
C PHE A 211 -4.77 6.20 -17.69
N ILE A 212 -5.83 6.64 -18.36
CA ILE A 212 -7.20 6.23 -18.05
C ILE A 212 -7.92 5.67 -19.28
N HIS A 213 -8.75 4.64 -19.07
CA HIS A 213 -9.63 4.07 -20.08
C HIS A 213 -11.05 3.88 -19.54
N THR A 214 -12.03 4.51 -20.18
CA THR A 214 -13.42 4.57 -19.70
C THR A 214 -14.35 3.52 -20.32
N GLY A 215 -13.90 2.27 -20.45
CA GLY A 215 -14.76 1.15 -20.88
C GLY A 215 -14.91 0.92 -22.38
N ASP A 216 -15.63 -0.15 -22.69
CA ASP A 216 -15.82 -0.76 -24.01
C ASP A 216 -14.51 -1.16 -24.67
N VAL A 217 -13.88 -2.18 -24.06
CA VAL A 217 -12.62 -2.77 -24.56
C VAL A 217 -12.90 -3.84 -25.62
N ALA A 218 -13.94 -4.65 -25.45
CA ALA A 218 -14.39 -5.66 -26.41
C ALA A 218 -15.73 -5.25 -27.03
N ASP A 219 -15.99 -5.63 -28.28
CA ASP A 219 -17.25 -5.30 -28.98
C ASP A 219 -18.28 -6.42 -28.84
N GLU A 220 -17.83 -7.67 -28.95
CA GLU A 220 -18.73 -8.83 -28.95
C GLU A 220 -18.57 -9.67 -27.68
N TYR A 221 -19.61 -9.70 -26.84
CA TYR A 221 -19.65 -10.52 -25.61
C TYR A 221 -19.83 -12.02 -25.88
N GLU A 222 -20.57 -12.37 -26.94
CA GLU A 222 -20.80 -13.77 -27.32
C GLU A 222 -20.34 -14.05 -28.76
N PRO A 223 -19.91 -15.30 -29.05
CA PRO A 223 -19.68 -16.38 -28.10
C PRO A 223 -18.49 -16.09 -27.16
N ALA A 224 -18.43 -16.75 -26.00
CA ALA A 224 -17.32 -16.65 -25.02
C ALA A 224 -15.90 -16.53 -25.63
N LYS A 225 -15.61 -17.34 -26.64
CA LYS A 225 -14.31 -17.31 -27.34
C LYS A 225 -14.00 -15.93 -27.96
N THR A 226 -15.01 -15.24 -28.50
CA THR A 226 -14.85 -13.95 -29.17
C THR A 226 -14.50 -12.83 -28.19
N ILE A 227 -15.18 -12.75 -27.04
CA ILE A 227 -14.83 -11.77 -26.00
C ILE A 227 -13.45 -12.06 -25.41
N GLU A 228 -13.13 -13.33 -25.16
CA GLU A 228 -11.81 -13.74 -24.66
C GLU A 228 -10.66 -13.38 -25.63
N GLU A 229 -10.89 -13.50 -26.94
CA GLU A 229 -9.92 -13.08 -27.96
C GLU A 229 -9.72 -11.55 -27.98
N GLN A 230 -10.80 -10.78 -27.90
CA GLN A 230 -10.75 -9.31 -27.90
C GLN A 230 -10.08 -8.75 -26.63
N LEU A 231 -10.56 -9.13 -25.45
CA LEU A 231 -9.96 -8.74 -24.17
C LEU A 231 -8.52 -9.26 -24.06
N GLY A 232 -8.24 -10.45 -24.59
CA GLY A 232 -6.89 -11.00 -24.65
C GLY A 232 -5.93 -10.19 -25.52
N ARG A 233 -6.39 -9.58 -26.62
CA ARG A 233 -5.59 -8.66 -27.44
C ARG A 233 -5.26 -7.38 -26.67
N ALA A 234 -6.27 -6.74 -26.07
CA ALA A 234 -6.08 -5.52 -25.27
C ALA A 234 -5.14 -5.77 -24.06
N SER A 235 -5.39 -6.85 -23.31
CA SER A 235 -4.61 -7.24 -22.15
C SER A 235 -3.13 -7.46 -22.49
N LYS A 236 -2.82 -8.08 -23.64
CA LYS A 236 -1.44 -8.25 -24.12
C LYS A 236 -0.76 -6.92 -24.45
N LEU A 237 -1.49 -5.97 -25.05
CA LEU A 237 -0.95 -4.64 -25.33
C LEU A 237 -0.68 -3.88 -24.04
N HIS A 238 -1.62 -3.86 -23.10
CA HIS A 238 -1.43 -3.25 -21.78
C HIS A 238 -0.25 -3.87 -21.04
N SER A 239 -0.12 -5.21 -21.00
CA SER A 239 1.02 -5.83 -20.33
C SER A 239 2.35 -5.48 -20.98
N ARG A 240 2.38 -5.39 -22.31
CA ARG A 240 3.60 -5.07 -23.06
C ARG A 240 4.05 -3.62 -22.86
N TYR A 241 3.12 -2.67 -22.83
CA TYR A 241 3.45 -1.24 -22.86
C TYR A 241 3.28 -0.53 -21.52
N LEU A 242 2.44 -1.06 -20.62
CA LEU A 242 2.15 -0.46 -19.32
C LEU A 242 2.69 -1.32 -18.18
N ASP A 243 2.12 -2.52 -17.96
CA ASP A 243 2.36 -3.30 -16.74
C ASP A 243 3.83 -3.69 -16.57
N ASN A 244 4.46 -4.26 -17.62
CA ASN A 244 5.86 -4.71 -17.56
C ASN A 244 6.85 -3.56 -17.36
N ALA A 245 6.45 -2.34 -17.68
CA ALA A 245 7.24 -1.13 -17.48
C ALA A 245 6.83 -0.36 -16.21
N GLY A 246 5.84 -0.86 -15.46
CA GLY A 246 5.35 -0.25 -14.23
C GLY A 246 4.66 1.10 -14.43
N LEU A 247 4.01 1.32 -15.58
CA LEU A 247 3.38 2.61 -15.88
C LEU A 247 1.99 2.71 -15.20
N PRO A 248 1.72 3.80 -14.46
CA PRO A 248 0.45 4.04 -13.80
C PRO A 248 -0.73 4.07 -14.77
N ASN A 249 -1.76 3.30 -14.48
CA ASN A 249 -2.96 3.22 -15.32
C ASN A 249 -4.17 2.69 -14.55
N GLY A 250 -5.36 3.01 -15.04
CA GLY A 250 -6.64 2.45 -14.58
C GLY A 250 -7.63 2.27 -15.74
N ILE A 251 -8.56 1.33 -15.58
CA ILE A 251 -9.59 1.01 -16.58
C ILE A 251 -10.86 0.53 -15.89
N VAL A 252 -12.00 1.03 -16.36
CA VAL A 252 -13.34 0.52 -16.01
C VAL A 252 -13.95 -0.20 -17.20
N ASP A 253 -14.90 -1.10 -16.96
CA ASP A 253 -15.64 -1.79 -18.00
C ASP A 253 -16.72 -0.90 -18.65
N GLY A 254 -17.14 -1.30 -19.85
CA GLY A 254 -18.29 -0.72 -20.54
C GLY A 254 -19.43 -1.72 -20.78
N ASN A 255 -20.47 -1.26 -21.46
CA ASN A 255 -21.65 -2.09 -21.70
C ASN A 255 -21.36 -3.28 -22.61
N HIS A 256 -20.42 -3.18 -23.54
CA HIS A 256 -20.03 -4.32 -24.37
C HIS A 256 -19.18 -5.35 -23.59
N ASP A 257 -18.38 -4.90 -22.63
CA ASP A 257 -17.51 -5.76 -21.80
C ASP A 257 -18.31 -6.65 -20.84
N VAL A 258 -19.49 -6.20 -20.41
CA VAL A 258 -20.37 -6.91 -19.46
C VAL A 258 -21.61 -7.54 -20.11
N GLY A 259 -21.66 -7.57 -21.44
CA GLY A 259 -22.72 -8.22 -22.18
C GLY A 259 -24.06 -7.47 -22.13
N GLN A 260 -23.99 -6.15 -22.09
CA GLN A 260 -25.11 -5.22 -22.15
C GLN A 260 -26.09 -5.44 -21.00
N SER A 261 -27.23 -6.07 -21.30
CA SER A 261 -28.23 -6.44 -20.31
C SER A 261 -27.78 -7.58 -19.39
N LYS A 262 -26.65 -8.25 -19.67
CA LYS A 262 -26.18 -9.38 -18.84
C LYS A 262 -25.53 -8.93 -17.55
N ARG A 263 -24.84 -7.78 -17.55
CA ARG A 263 -24.03 -7.26 -16.41
C ARG A 263 -23.09 -8.32 -15.84
N ASP A 264 -22.49 -9.10 -16.72
CA ASP A 264 -21.58 -10.18 -16.35
C ASP A 264 -20.15 -9.72 -16.65
N SER A 265 -19.50 -9.17 -15.64
CA SER A 265 -18.12 -8.69 -15.70
C SER A 265 -17.08 -9.82 -15.66
N SER A 266 -17.50 -11.10 -15.64
CA SER A 266 -16.59 -12.24 -15.43
C SER A 266 -15.49 -12.37 -16.48
N TYR A 267 -15.76 -12.00 -17.75
CA TYR A 267 -14.70 -11.94 -18.76
C TYR A 267 -13.80 -10.73 -18.57
N PHE A 268 -14.36 -9.55 -18.29
CA PHE A 268 -13.56 -8.34 -18.09
C PHE A 268 -12.56 -8.50 -16.93
N VAL A 269 -13.04 -8.87 -15.73
CA VAL A 269 -12.21 -9.00 -14.52
C VAL A 269 -11.21 -10.16 -14.61
N LYS A 270 -11.39 -11.09 -15.55
CA LYS A 270 -10.38 -12.13 -15.85
C LYS A 270 -9.12 -11.53 -16.50
N TYR A 271 -9.24 -10.45 -17.27
CA TYR A 271 -8.11 -9.82 -17.98
C TYR A 271 -7.65 -8.52 -17.32
N PHE A 272 -8.58 -7.78 -16.71
CA PHE A 272 -8.35 -6.49 -16.06
C PHE A 272 -8.77 -6.53 -14.58
N GLY A 273 -8.62 -7.67 -13.92
CA GLY A 273 -8.92 -7.81 -12.49
C GLY A 273 -7.88 -7.16 -11.58
N ALA A 274 -8.20 -7.07 -10.29
CA ALA A 274 -7.37 -6.43 -9.27
C ALA A 274 -5.94 -7.00 -9.18
N GLU A 275 -5.77 -8.30 -9.41
CA GLU A 275 -4.45 -8.96 -9.43
C GLU A 275 -3.50 -8.32 -10.45
N ARG A 276 -4.03 -7.81 -11.58
CA ARG A 276 -3.23 -7.13 -12.61
C ARG A 276 -2.51 -5.91 -12.05
N TYR A 277 -3.20 -5.15 -11.21
CA TYR A 277 -2.68 -3.95 -10.56
C TYR A 277 -1.83 -4.32 -9.35
N GLY A 278 -2.14 -5.45 -8.71
CA GLY A 278 -1.32 -6.07 -7.66
C GLY A 278 -0.90 -5.06 -6.61
N ASP A 279 0.41 -4.88 -6.50
CA ASP A 279 1.06 -3.98 -5.56
C ASP A 279 1.36 -2.59 -6.17
N SER A 280 0.60 -2.10 -7.13
CA SER A 280 0.84 -0.77 -7.70
C SER A 280 0.64 0.36 -6.67
N SER A 281 1.41 1.44 -6.77
CA SER A 281 1.35 2.57 -5.81
C SER A 281 0.15 3.49 -5.98
N TRP A 282 -0.63 3.29 -7.03
CA TRP A 282 -1.84 4.06 -7.30
C TRP A 282 -3.11 3.28 -6.95
N PHE A 283 -3.12 1.94 -7.05
CA PHE A 283 -4.30 1.11 -6.87
C PHE A 283 -4.58 0.83 -5.40
N TYR A 284 -5.60 1.46 -4.82
CA TYR A 284 -5.79 1.48 -3.35
C TYR A 284 -6.98 0.66 -2.84
N GLY A 285 -7.91 0.31 -3.72
CA GLY A 285 -8.97 -0.62 -3.38
C GLY A 285 -9.97 -0.80 -4.50
N ASP A 286 -10.62 -1.94 -4.47
CA ASP A 286 -11.64 -2.31 -5.42
C ASP A 286 -12.91 -2.80 -4.75
N LEU A 287 -13.93 -2.93 -5.59
CA LEU A 287 -15.13 -3.70 -5.36
C LEU A 287 -15.26 -4.69 -6.53
N ASN A 288 -15.52 -5.96 -6.19
CA ASN A 288 -15.73 -7.05 -7.15
C ASN A 288 -14.58 -7.25 -8.16
N ASN A 289 -13.32 -7.22 -7.69
CA ASN A 289 -12.14 -7.56 -8.51
C ASN A 289 -11.95 -6.61 -9.70
N ASN A 290 -11.92 -5.31 -9.42
CA ASN A 290 -11.75 -4.21 -10.38
C ASN A 290 -12.98 -3.89 -11.27
N GLU A 291 -14.15 -4.47 -11.00
CA GLU A 291 -15.41 -3.99 -11.60
C GLU A 291 -15.66 -2.52 -11.21
N SER A 292 -15.38 -2.16 -9.96
CA SER A 292 -15.22 -0.77 -9.53
C SER A 292 -13.95 -0.66 -8.69
N HIS A 293 -13.25 0.46 -8.76
CA HIS A 293 -12.01 0.65 -8.00
C HIS A 293 -11.73 2.13 -7.76
N TYR A 294 -10.75 2.41 -6.93
CA TYR A 294 -10.23 3.75 -6.80
C TYR A 294 -8.71 3.77 -6.75
N ASP A 295 -8.17 4.80 -7.38
CA ASP A 295 -6.74 5.09 -7.35
C ASP A 295 -6.45 6.34 -6.54
N LEU A 296 -5.34 6.35 -5.82
CA LEU A 296 -4.78 7.55 -5.20
C LEU A 296 -3.51 7.94 -5.93
N ILE A 297 -3.49 9.16 -6.47
CA ILE A 297 -2.37 9.68 -7.23
C ILE A 297 -2.09 11.13 -6.86
N SER A 298 -0.84 11.57 -7.07
CA SER A 298 -0.49 12.99 -7.09
C SER A 298 0.06 13.34 -8.48
N LEU A 299 -0.51 14.35 -9.13
CA LEU A 299 -0.06 14.86 -10.42
C LEU A 299 0.18 16.37 -10.32
N GLY A 300 1.35 16.84 -10.74
CA GLY A 300 1.68 18.28 -10.77
C GLY A 300 1.54 18.98 -9.41
N GLY A 301 1.71 18.25 -8.30
CA GLY A 301 1.55 18.78 -6.93
C GLY A 301 0.12 18.76 -6.37
N TYR A 302 -0.86 18.20 -7.10
CA TYR A 302 -2.24 18.05 -6.64
C TYR A 302 -2.56 16.59 -6.36
N ASP A 303 -3.24 16.33 -5.24
CA ASP A 303 -3.67 15.00 -4.85
C ASP A 303 -5.06 14.69 -5.42
N PHE A 304 -5.21 13.50 -5.99
CA PHE A 304 -6.45 13.01 -6.58
C PHE A 304 -6.88 11.68 -5.97
N VAL A 305 -8.20 11.49 -5.95
CA VAL A 305 -8.82 10.17 -5.88
C VAL A 305 -9.57 9.95 -7.20
N LEU A 306 -9.15 8.96 -7.98
CA LEU A 306 -9.85 8.56 -9.20
C LEU A 306 -10.84 7.48 -8.80
N LEU A 307 -12.13 7.73 -8.91
CA LEU A 307 -13.18 6.78 -8.53
C LEU A 307 -13.83 6.20 -9.78
N TRP A 308 -13.69 4.89 -9.96
CA TRP A 308 -14.14 4.17 -11.15
C TRP A 308 -15.39 3.35 -10.84
N LEU A 309 -16.45 3.58 -11.61
CA LEU A 309 -17.75 2.92 -11.40
C LEU A 309 -18.13 2.08 -12.62
N GLY A 310 -18.17 0.77 -12.41
CA GLY A 310 -18.42 -0.24 -13.44
C GLY A 310 -19.82 -0.18 -14.04
N TYR A 311 -19.92 -0.51 -15.34
CA TYR A 311 -21.16 -0.36 -16.08
C TYR A 311 -22.29 -1.23 -15.52
N GLY A 312 -23.42 -0.61 -15.25
CA GLY A 312 -24.63 -1.24 -14.76
C GLY A 312 -24.65 -1.50 -13.25
N VAL A 313 -23.52 -1.41 -12.54
CA VAL A 313 -23.43 -1.57 -11.08
C VAL A 313 -23.35 -0.25 -10.32
N GLU A 314 -23.26 0.88 -11.01
CA GLU A 314 -23.00 2.21 -10.44
C GLU A 314 -24.09 2.66 -9.45
N ALA A 315 -25.33 2.22 -9.65
CA ALA A 315 -26.46 2.56 -8.79
C ALA A 315 -26.80 1.46 -7.76
N GLU A 316 -26.07 0.35 -7.75
CA GLU A 316 -26.32 -0.72 -6.78
C GLU A 316 -26.02 -0.25 -5.35
N PRO A 317 -26.81 -0.66 -4.34
CA PRO A 317 -26.61 -0.20 -2.97
C PRO A 317 -25.22 -0.44 -2.41
N GLU A 318 -24.59 -1.57 -2.75
CA GLU A 318 -23.22 -1.90 -2.33
C GLU A 318 -22.19 -0.95 -2.96
N THR A 319 -22.22 -0.81 -4.29
CA THR A 319 -21.36 0.13 -5.03
C THR A 319 -21.53 1.55 -4.53
N MET A 320 -22.78 2.00 -4.30
CA MET A 320 -23.04 3.32 -3.76
C MET A 320 -22.54 3.52 -2.33
N ALA A 321 -22.74 2.54 -1.45
CA ALA A 321 -22.23 2.63 -0.09
C ALA A 321 -20.69 2.68 -0.07
N TRP A 322 -20.06 1.86 -0.90
CA TRP A 322 -18.61 1.81 -1.05
C TRP A 322 -18.04 3.12 -1.63
N ALA A 323 -18.62 3.63 -2.72
CA ALA A 323 -18.20 4.90 -3.32
C ALA A 323 -18.34 6.09 -2.35
N LYS A 324 -19.43 6.12 -1.57
CA LYS A 324 -19.66 7.11 -0.50
C LYS A 324 -18.60 7.06 0.59
N ASP A 325 -18.16 5.87 0.98
CA ASP A 325 -17.08 5.69 1.95
C ASP A 325 -15.75 6.20 1.39
N VAL A 326 -15.40 5.86 0.14
CA VAL A 326 -14.18 6.33 -0.55
C VAL A 326 -14.15 7.85 -0.61
N LEU A 327 -15.19 8.50 -1.14
CA LEU A 327 -15.23 9.97 -1.25
C LEU A 327 -15.22 10.66 0.11
N GLY A 328 -15.85 10.06 1.12
CA GLY A 328 -15.85 10.58 2.49
C GLY A 328 -14.49 10.46 3.18
N ARG A 329 -13.80 9.35 2.95
CA ARG A 329 -12.44 9.08 3.48
C ARG A 329 -11.41 10.02 2.87
N PHE A 330 -11.44 10.20 1.55
CA PHE A 330 -10.49 11.03 0.80
C PHE A 330 -11.03 12.43 0.49
N LYS A 331 -11.81 13.00 1.41
CA LYS A 331 -12.46 14.31 1.25
C LYS A 331 -11.51 15.49 1.00
N ASN A 332 -10.22 15.34 1.29
CA ASN A 332 -9.21 16.38 1.06
C ASN A 332 -8.55 16.29 -0.32
N ARG A 333 -8.70 15.17 -1.03
CA ARG A 333 -8.20 14.97 -2.40
C ARG A 333 -9.22 15.45 -3.43
N ASN A 334 -8.76 15.82 -4.62
CA ASN A 334 -9.63 16.16 -5.74
C ASN A 334 -10.18 14.87 -6.37
N ALA A 335 -11.48 14.66 -6.30
CA ALA A 335 -12.11 13.44 -6.82
C ALA A 335 -12.53 13.63 -8.28
N ILE A 336 -12.14 12.68 -9.14
CA ILE A 336 -12.63 12.55 -10.51
C ILE A 336 -13.39 11.22 -10.59
N ILE A 337 -14.65 11.28 -11.00
CA ILE A 337 -15.45 10.07 -11.23
C ILE A 337 -15.27 9.63 -12.67
N LEU A 338 -14.95 8.36 -12.89
CA LEU A 338 -14.79 7.73 -14.19
C LEU A 338 -15.84 6.64 -14.33
N THR A 339 -16.64 6.71 -15.37
CA THR A 339 -17.70 5.74 -15.65
C THR A 339 -17.91 5.64 -17.15
N HIS A 340 -18.54 4.57 -17.62
CA HIS A 340 -18.69 4.37 -19.05
C HIS A 340 -19.82 5.21 -19.66
N SER A 341 -21.07 5.08 -19.17
CA SER A 341 -22.24 5.76 -19.73
C SER A 341 -22.73 6.92 -18.85
N TYR A 342 -22.70 8.15 -19.37
CA TYR A 342 -23.08 9.35 -18.59
C TYR A 342 -23.72 10.47 -19.43
N LEU A 343 -22.97 11.07 -20.36
CA LEU A 343 -23.42 12.17 -21.22
C LEU A 343 -23.76 11.71 -22.65
N ASP A 344 -24.69 12.42 -23.28
CA ASP A 344 -24.89 12.42 -24.73
C ASP A 344 -24.10 13.58 -25.39
N VAL A 345 -24.03 13.63 -26.72
CA VAL A 345 -23.27 14.62 -27.51
C VAL A 345 -23.84 16.05 -27.43
N ASP A 346 -25.04 16.22 -26.90
CA ASP A 346 -25.63 17.53 -26.58
C ASP A 346 -25.24 18.05 -25.18
N GLY A 347 -24.54 17.22 -24.39
CA GLY A 347 -24.10 17.56 -23.04
C GLY A 347 -25.14 17.31 -21.95
N GLU A 348 -26.29 16.70 -22.29
CA GLU A 348 -27.26 16.23 -21.31
C GLU A 348 -27.00 14.78 -20.91
N TRP A 349 -27.61 14.35 -19.82
CA TRP A 349 -27.50 12.96 -19.37
C TRP A 349 -28.25 12.01 -20.30
N VAL A 350 -27.67 10.83 -20.55
CA VAL A 350 -28.34 9.75 -21.29
C VAL A 350 -29.43 9.14 -20.40
N LEU A 351 -30.68 9.57 -20.58
CA LEU A 351 -31.81 9.10 -19.78
C LEU A 351 -32.82 8.34 -20.63
N ASP A 352 -33.32 7.21 -20.11
CA ASP A 352 -34.54 6.58 -20.62
C ASP A 352 -35.73 6.93 -19.71
N PRO A 353 -36.58 7.90 -20.10
CA PRO A 353 -37.74 8.28 -19.29
C PRO A 353 -38.80 7.16 -19.20
N THR A 354 -38.74 6.15 -20.07
CA THR A 354 -39.66 5.01 -20.06
C THR A 354 -39.21 3.89 -19.12
N ASN A 355 -37.92 3.84 -18.79
CA ASN A 355 -37.34 2.87 -17.87
C ASN A 355 -36.15 3.47 -17.08
N PRO A 356 -36.42 4.45 -16.19
CA PRO A 356 -35.37 5.23 -15.54
C PRO A 356 -34.46 4.40 -14.63
N ASP A 357 -34.95 3.26 -14.15
CA ASP A 357 -34.20 2.37 -13.25
C ASP A 357 -33.51 1.21 -14.00
N ALA A 358 -33.61 1.15 -15.34
CA ALA A 358 -32.91 0.13 -16.09
C ALA A 358 -31.41 0.40 -16.14
N TYR A 359 -30.65 -0.62 -15.77
CA TYR A 359 -29.19 -0.61 -15.80
C TYR A 359 -28.62 -0.63 -17.22
N THR A 360 -29.46 -0.75 -18.25
CA THR A 360 -29.05 -0.62 -19.66
C THR A 360 -28.92 0.84 -20.09
N HIS A 361 -29.13 1.79 -19.18
CA HIS A 361 -28.98 3.22 -19.40
C HIS A 361 -28.04 3.82 -18.35
N SER A 362 -27.58 5.05 -18.61
CA SER A 362 -26.73 5.77 -17.68
C SER A 362 -27.38 5.92 -16.30
N ARG A 363 -26.54 5.81 -15.27
CA ARG A 363 -26.87 6.12 -13.86
C ARG A 363 -26.48 7.54 -13.45
N ALA A 364 -26.43 8.46 -14.41
CA ALA A 364 -26.02 9.84 -14.18
C ALA A 364 -26.81 10.54 -13.05
N PRO A 365 -28.15 10.42 -12.94
CA PRO A 365 -28.89 11.00 -11.83
C PRO A 365 -28.50 10.44 -10.45
N GLU A 366 -28.26 9.14 -10.35
CA GLU A 366 -27.86 8.48 -9.11
C GLU A 366 -26.46 8.90 -8.70
N ILE A 367 -25.50 8.87 -9.63
CA ILE A 367 -24.12 9.37 -9.42
C ILE A 367 -24.17 10.85 -9.01
N TRP A 368 -24.93 11.68 -9.73
CA TRP A 368 -25.03 13.10 -9.44
C TRP A 368 -25.58 13.37 -8.03
N ASN A 369 -26.74 12.80 -7.72
CA ASN A 369 -27.43 13.09 -6.46
C ASN A 369 -26.75 12.45 -5.24
N ASN A 370 -26.07 11.31 -5.41
CA ASN A 370 -25.50 10.56 -4.28
C ASN A 370 -24.01 10.73 -4.10
N LEU A 371 -23.27 11.10 -5.14
CA LEU A 371 -21.81 11.26 -5.10
C LEU A 371 -21.38 12.69 -5.44
N VAL A 372 -21.92 13.30 -6.50
CA VAL A 372 -21.46 14.63 -6.91
C VAL A 372 -21.98 15.72 -5.96
N VAL A 373 -23.29 15.79 -5.73
CA VAL A 373 -23.91 16.81 -4.88
C VAL A 373 -23.38 16.78 -3.43
N PRO A 374 -23.34 15.63 -2.73
CA PRO A 374 -22.99 15.61 -1.30
C PRO A 374 -21.49 15.69 -1.01
N TYR A 375 -20.61 15.43 -1.97
CA TYR A 375 -19.16 15.42 -1.76
C TYR A 375 -18.49 16.57 -2.49
N GLU A 376 -18.13 17.61 -1.73
CA GLU A 376 -17.51 18.85 -2.26
C GLU A 376 -16.19 18.60 -3.00
N ASN A 377 -15.55 17.46 -2.74
CA ASN A 377 -14.27 17.09 -3.32
C ASN A 377 -14.37 16.55 -4.75
N VAL A 378 -15.57 16.23 -5.25
CA VAL A 378 -15.78 15.81 -6.65
C VAL A 378 -15.68 17.01 -7.58
N VAL A 379 -14.66 17.04 -8.44
CA VAL A 379 -14.35 18.18 -9.32
C VAL A 379 -14.73 17.92 -10.78
N ALA A 380 -14.78 16.65 -11.21
CA ALA A 380 -15.16 16.28 -12.57
C ALA A 380 -15.75 14.85 -12.67
N VAL A 381 -16.50 14.62 -13.75
CA VAL A 381 -16.97 13.30 -14.21
C VAL A 381 -16.54 13.11 -15.67
N LEU A 382 -15.89 11.99 -15.98
CA LEU A 382 -15.39 11.65 -17.32
C LEU A 382 -16.05 10.35 -17.81
N CYS A 383 -16.54 10.35 -19.06
CA CYS A 383 -17.25 9.20 -19.65
C CYS A 383 -17.01 8.97 -21.14
N GLY A 384 -17.36 7.77 -21.61
CA GLY A 384 -17.38 7.34 -23.01
C GLY A 384 -18.79 7.00 -23.48
N HIS A 385 -18.95 5.82 -24.11
CA HIS A 385 -20.21 5.18 -24.48
C HIS A 385 -20.99 5.82 -25.64
N THR A 386 -21.11 7.14 -25.64
CA THR A 386 -21.85 7.86 -26.70
C THR A 386 -20.89 8.43 -27.73
N PRO A 387 -20.95 7.96 -29.00
CA PRO A 387 -20.01 8.37 -30.04
C PRO A 387 -20.00 9.88 -30.28
N GLY A 388 -18.90 10.52 -29.91
CA GLY A 388 -18.70 11.94 -30.02
C GLY A 388 -18.06 12.56 -28.77
N VAL A 389 -18.16 13.88 -28.70
CA VAL A 389 -17.57 14.66 -27.61
C VAL A 389 -18.54 15.74 -27.15
N ALA A 390 -18.60 15.92 -25.83
CA ALA A 390 -19.39 16.95 -25.18
C ALA A 390 -18.71 17.39 -23.88
N ARG A 391 -19.06 18.59 -23.42
CA ARG A 391 -18.74 19.06 -22.07
C ARG A 391 -19.88 19.88 -21.51
N THR A 392 -20.15 19.72 -20.23
CA THR A 392 -21.16 20.48 -19.50
C THR A 392 -20.59 20.93 -18.16
N LEU A 393 -20.75 22.22 -17.85
CA LEU A 393 -20.54 22.72 -16.50
C LEU A 393 -21.87 22.65 -15.77
N ARG A 394 -22.08 21.60 -14.96
CA ARG A 394 -23.33 21.41 -14.25
C ARG A 394 -23.24 22.05 -12.86
N LYS A 395 -24.26 22.84 -12.53
CA LYS A 395 -24.33 23.58 -11.28
C LYS A 395 -24.87 22.68 -10.17
N VAL A 396 -24.12 22.56 -9.07
CA VAL A 396 -24.58 21.91 -7.84
C VAL A 396 -25.39 22.90 -7.01
N ASP A 397 -24.81 24.08 -6.76
CA ASP A 397 -25.42 25.21 -6.08
C ASP A 397 -24.76 26.54 -6.53
N ASP A 398 -25.08 27.66 -5.88
CA ASP A 398 -24.53 28.99 -6.22
C ASP A 398 -23.01 29.12 -6.08
N SER A 399 -22.36 28.22 -5.34
CA SER A 399 -20.93 28.23 -5.03
C SER A 399 -20.13 27.15 -5.75
N ARG A 400 -20.80 26.07 -6.19
CA ARG A 400 -20.15 24.85 -6.68
C ARG A 400 -20.73 24.40 -8.01
N SER A 401 -19.85 24.09 -8.94
CA SER A 401 -20.18 23.48 -10.24
C SER A 401 -19.14 22.41 -10.57
N VAL A 402 -19.54 21.43 -11.37
CA VAL A 402 -18.72 20.26 -11.71
C VAL A 402 -18.71 20.09 -13.21
N TRP A 403 -17.53 19.78 -13.75
CA TRP A 403 -17.39 19.50 -15.18
C TRP A 403 -17.74 18.04 -15.47
N GLU A 404 -18.64 17.84 -16.42
CA GLU A 404 -18.98 16.54 -16.99
C GLU A 404 -18.47 16.52 -18.43
N ILE A 405 -17.69 15.50 -18.80
CA ILE A 405 -17.00 15.48 -20.10
C ILE A 405 -17.13 14.10 -20.73
N LEU A 406 -17.53 14.10 -22.00
CA LEU A 406 -17.66 12.94 -22.87
C LEU A 406 -16.52 12.91 -23.88
N ALA A 407 -15.87 11.76 -24.03
CA ALA A 407 -14.93 11.52 -25.11
C ALA A 407 -15.01 10.09 -25.65
N ASP A 408 -15.61 9.94 -26.82
CA ASP A 408 -15.65 8.71 -27.60
C ASP A 408 -15.38 9.04 -29.09
N TYR A 409 -14.36 8.40 -29.66
CA TYR A 409 -13.93 8.59 -31.04
C TYR A 409 -14.08 7.32 -31.90
N GLN A 410 -14.82 6.31 -31.43
CA GLN A 410 -14.89 4.97 -32.03
C GLN A 410 -15.34 4.98 -33.51
N PHE A 411 -16.18 5.94 -33.88
CA PHE A 411 -16.76 6.09 -35.22
C PHE A 411 -16.19 7.27 -36.02
N TYR A 412 -15.21 7.98 -35.48
CA TYR A 412 -14.62 9.10 -36.20
C TYR A 412 -13.78 8.58 -37.37
N GLU A 413 -14.00 9.17 -38.55
CA GLU A 413 -13.23 8.91 -39.76
C GLU A 413 -12.57 10.19 -40.26
N ASP A 414 -11.33 10.07 -40.69
CA ASP A 414 -10.51 11.22 -41.07
C ASP A 414 -10.72 11.70 -42.53
N GLY A 415 -11.69 11.08 -43.22
CA GLY A 415 -12.03 11.29 -44.62
C GLY A 415 -11.60 10.14 -45.55
N SER A 416 -10.85 9.14 -45.06
CA SER A 416 -10.60 7.91 -45.83
C SER A 416 -11.86 7.04 -45.99
N GLU A 417 -11.86 6.19 -47.02
CA GLU A 417 -12.91 5.18 -47.18
C GLU A 417 -12.80 4.17 -46.03
N PRO A 418 -13.88 3.95 -45.26
CA PRO A 418 -13.84 3.07 -44.10
C PRO A 418 -13.68 1.61 -44.54
N LYS A 419 -12.78 0.89 -43.88
CA LYS A 419 -12.53 -0.54 -44.12
C LYS A 419 -13.60 -1.41 -43.48
N HIS A 420 -14.08 -1.01 -42.30
CA HIS A 420 -15.08 -1.71 -41.52
C HIS A 420 -16.31 -0.83 -41.32
N VAL A 421 -17.48 -1.38 -41.63
CA VAL A 421 -18.78 -0.73 -41.48
C VAL A 421 -19.72 -1.69 -40.77
N LEU A 422 -20.27 -1.27 -39.64
CA LEU A 422 -21.23 -2.04 -38.85
C LEU A 422 -22.51 -1.22 -38.66
N ASN A 423 -23.66 -1.82 -38.96
CA ASN A 423 -24.97 -1.16 -38.86
C ASN A 423 -25.09 0.18 -39.62
N GLY A 424 -24.31 0.36 -40.68
CA GLY A 424 -24.29 1.59 -41.47
C GLY A 424 -23.42 2.70 -40.90
N CYS A 425 -22.72 2.46 -39.79
CA CYS A 425 -21.72 3.35 -39.21
C CYS A 425 -20.32 2.82 -39.52
N SER A 426 -19.37 3.72 -39.77
CA SER A 426 -17.96 3.33 -39.80
C SER A 426 -17.52 2.88 -38.41
N CYS A 427 -16.59 1.93 -38.33
CA CYS A 427 -16.01 1.45 -37.07
C CYS A 427 -14.49 1.28 -37.14
N ASP A 428 -13.82 2.02 -38.03
CA ASP A 428 -12.35 1.97 -38.09
C ASP A 428 -11.71 2.78 -36.96
N GLY A 429 -12.31 3.94 -36.62
CA GLY A 429 -11.78 4.92 -35.69
C GLY A 429 -10.38 5.42 -36.10
N GLU A 430 -9.82 6.38 -35.37
CA GLU A 430 -8.53 6.98 -35.77
C GLU A 430 -7.46 6.96 -34.68
N GLY A 431 -7.67 6.21 -33.59
CA GLY A 431 -6.69 6.06 -32.51
C GLY A 431 -6.44 7.37 -31.75
N PHE A 432 -7.49 8.18 -31.55
CA PHE A 432 -7.36 9.43 -30.80
C PHE A 432 -7.18 9.19 -29.31
N VAL A 433 -6.29 9.99 -28.71
CA VAL A 433 -6.14 10.13 -27.26
C VAL A 433 -6.43 11.56 -26.85
N ARG A 434 -6.87 11.75 -25.61
CA ARG A 434 -7.12 13.05 -24.99
C ARG A 434 -6.11 13.28 -23.87
N LEU A 435 -5.35 14.36 -23.97
CA LEU A 435 -4.45 14.82 -22.92
C LEU A 435 -5.23 15.75 -21.98
N VAL A 436 -5.24 15.47 -20.69
CA VAL A 436 -5.94 16.26 -19.66
C VAL A 436 -4.91 16.79 -18.68
N SER A 437 -4.60 18.08 -18.76
CA SER A 437 -3.56 18.75 -17.95
C SER A 437 -4.18 19.69 -16.91
N PHE A 438 -3.55 19.81 -15.75
CA PHE A 438 -4.02 20.64 -14.64
C PHE A 438 -2.98 21.67 -14.19
N ASP A 439 -3.35 22.94 -14.06
CA ASP A 439 -2.45 23.96 -13.49
C ASP A 439 -2.81 24.38 -12.05
N GLY A 440 -3.84 23.74 -11.48
CA GLY A 440 -4.42 24.05 -10.17
C GLY A 440 -5.59 25.01 -10.16
N SER A 441 -5.71 25.83 -11.20
CA SER A 441 -6.82 26.76 -11.39
C SER A 441 -7.66 26.44 -12.62
N SER A 442 -7.10 25.63 -13.53
CA SER A 442 -7.71 25.24 -14.79
C SER A 442 -7.42 23.79 -15.14
N MET A 443 -8.30 23.24 -15.98
CA MET A 443 -8.09 21.99 -16.70
C MET A 443 -8.02 22.30 -18.18
N THR A 444 -6.96 21.86 -18.84
CA THR A 444 -6.78 21.97 -20.29
C THR A 444 -6.89 20.58 -20.91
N GLN A 445 -7.67 20.47 -21.98
CA GLN A 445 -7.77 19.23 -22.75
C GLN A 445 -7.37 19.44 -24.20
N LYS A 446 -6.63 18.47 -24.75
CA LYS A 446 -6.20 18.44 -26.16
C LYS A 446 -6.33 17.04 -26.73
N THR A 447 -6.79 16.95 -27.96
CA THR A 447 -6.93 15.66 -28.66
C THR A 447 -5.82 15.46 -29.69
N TYR A 448 -5.25 14.26 -29.74
CA TYR A 448 -4.21 13.87 -30.69
C TYR A 448 -4.32 12.39 -31.04
N SER A 449 -4.20 12.05 -32.33
CA SER A 449 -4.02 10.67 -32.76
C SER A 449 -2.55 10.37 -33.00
N PRO A 450 -1.89 9.52 -32.18
CA PRO A 450 -0.55 9.02 -32.50
C PRO A 450 -0.52 8.10 -33.73
N TYR A 451 -1.66 7.62 -34.21
CA TYR A 451 -1.73 6.77 -35.40
C TYR A 451 -1.76 7.60 -36.70
N SER A 452 -2.71 8.53 -36.81
CA SER A 452 -2.90 9.36 -38.01
C SER A 452 -2.14 10.69 -37.98
N GLY A 453 -1.61 11.09 -36.81
CA GLY A 453 -0.91 12.37 -36.62
C GLY A 453 -1.84 13.59 -36.64
N LYS A 454 -3.16 13.39 -36.58
CA LYS A 454 -4.18 14.44 -36.59
C LYS A 454 -4.57 14.87 -35.17
N SER A 455 -5.20 16.04 -35.08
CA SER A 455 -5.75 16.61 -33.84
C SER A 455 -7.15 17.16 -34.11
N ASN A 456 -7.91 17.34 -33.03
CA ASN A 456 -9.19 18.04 -33.01
C ASN A 456 -10.23 17.50 -34.02
N PRO A 457 -10.59 16.21 -33.96
CA PRO A 457 -11.52 15.56 -34.89
C PRO A 457 -12.89 16.27 -35.03
N PHE A 458 -13.43 16.79 -33.93
CA PHE A 458 -14.68 17.54 -33.84
C PHE A 458 -14.48 19.07 -33.76
N GLY A 459 -13.26 19.54 -34.06
CA GLY A 459 -12.89 20.95 -34.09
C GLY A 459 -12.39 21.50 -32.75
N ASN A 460 -11.61 22.59 -32.83
CA ASN A 460 -10.90 23.15 -31.68
C ASN A 460 -11.81 23.46 -30.48
N GLU A 461 -13.01 23.99 -30.71
CA GLU A 461 -13.92 24.33 -29.60
C GLU A 461 -14.25 23.13 -28.72
N LYS A 462 -14.40 21.94 -29.31
CA LYS A 462 -14.79 20.71 -28.62
C LYS A 462 -13.58 19.89 -28.15
N ASP A 463 -12.49 19.90 -28.90
CA ASP A 463 -11.32 19.03 -28.65
C ASP A 463 -10.11 19.72 -28.04
N GLU A 464 -10.02 21.04 -28.12
CA GLU A 464 -8.92 21.83 -27.56
C GLU A 464 -9.45 23.01 -26.75
N PHE A 465 -9.52 22.83 -25.44
CA PHE A 465 -10.11 23.83 -24.55
C PHE A 465 -9.42 23.90 -23.20
N THR A 466 -9.56 25.05 -22.56
CA THR A 466 -9.18 25.27 -21.15
C THR A 466 -10.40 25.77 -20.41
N VAL A 467 -10.69 25.15 -19.27
CA VAL A 467 -11.83 25.49 -18.41
C VAL A 467 -11.36 25.76 -16.97
N PRO A 468 -12.03 26.66 -16.23
CA PRO A 468 -11.71 26.87 -14.82
C PRO A 468 -12.01 25.61 -14.00
N LEU A 469 -11.04 25.17 -13.21
CA LEU A 469 -11.13 24.05 -12.30
C LEU A 469 -10.20 24.32 -11.11
N ALA A 470 -10.74 24.86 -10.03
CA ALA A 470 -9.95 25.14 -8.84
C ALA A 470 -9.68 23.83 -8.09
N LEU A 471 -8.45 23.34 -8.17
CA LEU A 471 -7.99 22.19 -7.42
C LEU A 471 -7.55 22.60 -6.01
N ARG A 472 -7.75 21.69 -5.09
CA ARG A 472 -7.19 21.77 -3.74
C ARG A 472 -5.73 21.37 -3.82
N ASN A 473 -4.88 22.20 -3.22
CA ASN A 473 -3.47 21.84 -3.03
C ASN A 473 -3.37 20.57 -2.20
N SER A 474 -2.29 19.81 -2.42
CA SER A 474 -1.93 18.73 -1.50
C SER A 474 -1.92 19.26 -0.06
N SER A 475 -2.68 18.63 0.83
CA SER A 475 -2.82 19.06 2.22
C SER A 475 -1.56 18.78 3.07
N GLY A 476 -0.45 18.38 2.43
CA GLY A 476 0.72 17.86 3.11
C GLY A 476 0.47 16.41 3.56
N ARG A 477 1.41 15.53 3.25
CA ARG A 477 1.37 14.12 3.64
C ARG A 477 1.77 14.00 5.11
N GLY A 478 0.77 14.10 6.00
CA GLY A 478 0.98 13.96 7.44
C GLY A 478 1.13 12.50 7.84
N LEU A 479 2.32 12.13 8.33
CA LEU A 479 2.61 10.83 8.93
C LEU A 479 2.87 11.03 10.43
N GLU A 480 2.04 10.40 11.27
CA GLU A 480 2.33 10.24 12.70
C GLU A 480 2.62 8.76 12.97
N GLY A 481 3.65 8.42 13.75
CA GLY A 481 3.98 7.01 13.93
C GLY A 481 5.07 6.73 14.95
N SER A 482 5.58 5.52 14.97
CA SER A 482 6.71 5.10 15.80
C SER A 482 7.41 3.94 15.09
N LEU A 483 8.73 4.01 15.00
CA LEU A 483 9.55 2.90 14.49
C LEU A 483 10.45 2.40 15.61
N GLU A 484 10.40 1.10 15.86
CA GLU A 484 11.41 0.38 16.62
C GLU A 484 12.17 -0.55 15.64
N ALA A 485 13.48 -0.70 15.79
CA ALA A 485 14.28 -1.56 14.92
C ALA A 485 15.13 -2.53 15.73
N PHE A 486 15.18 -3.78 15.26
CA PHE A 486 15.92 -4.88 15.87
C PHE A 486 16.86 -5.49 14.82
N ALA A 487 18.18 -5.43 15.02
CA ALA A 487 19.11 -6.12 14.12
C ALA A 487 19.14 -7.62 14.45
N VAL A 488 18.98 -8.48 13.43
CA VAL A 488 18.86 -9.92 13.60
C VAL A 488 19.91 -10.64 12.75
N ARG A 489 20.73 -11.47 13.39
CA ARG A 489 21.71 -12.30 12.66
C ARG A 489 21.09 -13.65 12.34
N SER A 490 20.96 -13.96 11.05
CA SER A 490 20.68 -15.33 10.61
C SER A 490 21.90 -16.20 10.92
N ARG A 491 21.67 -17.46 11.35
CA ARG A 491 22.76 -18.45 11.40
C ARG A 491 23.13 -18.82 9.97
N THR A 492 24.31 -18.42 9.50
CA THR A 492 24.93 -19.12 8.37
C THR A 492 25.15 -20.59 8.74
N LYS A 493 24.77 -21.50 7.83
CA LYS A 493 25.03 -22.95 7.88
C LYS A 493 26.46 -23.26 8.36
N LEU A 494 26.58 -23.82 9.55
CA LEU A 494 27.67 -24.73 9.90
C LEU A 494 27.18 -26.15 9.55
N ASP A 495 27.81 -26.70 8.51
CA ASP A 495 27.96 -28.14 8.24
C ASP A 495 26.94 -29.12 8.87
N GLY A 496 25.85 -29.34 8.13
CA GLY A 496 25.23 -30.66 8.00
C GLY A 496 24.82 -31.39 9.29
N THR A 497 23.76 -30.93 9.96
CA THR A 497 22.66 -31.77 10.51
C THR A 497 21.61 -30.85 11.13
N ALA A 498 20.39 -30.85 10.57
CA ALA A 498 19.32 -29.93 10.98
C ALA A 498 18.35 -30.60 11.97
N VAL A 499 17.96 -29.86 13.01
CA VAL A 499 16.69 -30.02 13.74
C VAL A 499 16.06 -28.62 13.83
N PRO A 500 14.78 -28.43 13.45
CA PRO A 500 14.17 -27.11 13.37
C PRO A 500 13.75 -26.62 14.77
N VAL A 501 14.28 -25.47 15.17
CA VAL A 501 13.79 -24.64 16.29
C VAL A 501 13.91 -23.18 15.82
N SER A 502 12.87 -22.37 16.01
CA SER A 502 12.70 -20.99 15.54
C SER A 502 13.82 -20.02 15.98
N GLY A 503 14.93 -20.03 15.24
CA GLY A 503 16.21 -19.47 15.67
C GLY A 503 16.54 -18.08 15.15
N HIS A 504 16.18 -17.05 15.92
CA HIS A 504 16.72 -15.68 15.77
C HIS A 504 17.40 -15.24 17.09
N TYR A 505 18.59 -14.64 16.99
CA TYR A 505 19.22 -13.91 18.10
C TYR A 505 19.03 -12.40 17.82
N VAL A 506 18.43 -11.67 18.75
CA VAL A 506 18.38 -10.20 18.73
C VAL A 506 19.74 -9.71 19.22
N ILE A 507 20.50 -9.02 18.36
CA ILE A 507 21.84 -8.55 18.72
C ILE A 507 21.80 -7.08 19.17
N ASN A 508 20.88 -6.28 18.63
CA ASN A 508 20.72 -4.86 18.92
C ASN A 508 19.24 -4.47 18.89
N ALA A 509 18.78 -3.65 19.86
CA ALA A 509 17.41 -3.13 19.92
C ALA A 509 17.42 -1.63 20.20
N ALA A 510 16.71 -0.84 19.39
CA ALA A 510 16.51 0.60 19.60
C ALA A 510 15.06 0.99 19.28
N SER A 511 14.43 1.81 20.13
CA SER A 511 13.01 2.21 20.03
C SER A 511 12.85 3.74 19.94
N TYR A 512 11.93 4.21 19.09
CA TYR A 512 11.60 5.63 18.92
C TYR A 512 10.10 5.88 18.66
N SER A 513 9.58 6.98 19.22
CA SER A 513 8.23 7.50 18.98
C SER A 513 8.26 8.82 18.20
N ILE A 514 7.31 9.00 17.27
CA ILE A 514 7.10 10.24 16.50
C ILE A 514 5.83 10.89 17.06
N SER A 515 5.91 12.15 17.46
CA SER A 515 4.74 12.96 17.78
C SER A 515 4.75 14.22 16.93
N GLY A 516 3.61 14.57 16.34
CA GLY A 516 3.44 15.79 15.56
C GLY A 516 3.73 17.02 16.41
N GLY A 517 4.99 17.48 16.39
CA GLY A 517 5.46 18.65 17.16
C GLY A 517 6.78 18.49 17.91
N GLY A 518 7.41 17.31 17.92
CA GLY A 518 8.73 17.15 18.53
C GLY A 518 9.19 15.69 18.64
N THR A 519 10.51 15.51 18.62
CA THR A 519 11.20 14.23 18.84
C THR A 519 11.43 14.01 20.34
N GLU A 520 10.88 12.96 20.93
CA GLU A 520 11.33 12.43 22.23
C GLU A 520 12.14 11.15 21.98
N SER A 521 13.39 11.12 22.44
CA SER A 521 14.30 9.97 22.29
C SER A 521 14.48 9.26 23.63
N SER A 522 14.32 7.94 23.66
CA SER A 522 14.76 7.10 24.79
C SER A 522 15.58 5.93 24.28
N ALA A 523 16.88 5.89 24.61
CA ALA A 523 17.74 4.74 24.37
C ALA A 523 17.87 3.92 25.66
N ALA A 524 17.57 2.62 25.61
CA ALA A 524 17.86 1.68 26.69
C ALA A 524 19.03 0.79 26.27
N SER A 525 20.16 0.88 26.97
CA SER A 525 21.31 -0.01 26.79
C SER A 525 21.39 -1.02 27.94
N THR A 526 21.58 -2.29 27.62
CA THR A 526 22.03 -3.31 28.58
C THR A 526 23.46 -3.72 28.28
N ASP A 527 24.40 -3.25 29.10
CA ASP A 527 25.76 -3.80 29.18
C ASP A 527 25.71 -5.16 29.91
N ILE A 528 26.15 -6.23 29.25
CA ILE A 528 26.53 -7.47 29.93
C ILE A 528 28.06 -7.57 29.87
N ALA A 529 28.73 -6.95 30.84
CA ALA A 529 30.14 -7.22 31.08
C ALA A 529 30.28 -8.61 31.73
N GLY A 530 30.64 -9.61 30.95
CA GLY A 530 31.19 -10.85 31.48
C GLY A 530 32.53 -10.56 32.15
N VAL A 531 32.58 -10.61 33.47
CA VAL A 531 33.83 -10.56 34.24
C VAL A 531 34.56 -11.88 34.01
N ASP A 532 35.69 -11.81 33.30
CA ASP A 532 36.68 -12.88 33.29
C ASP A 532 37.33 -12.97 34.69
N SER A 533 37.38 -14.18 35.23
CA SER A 533 37.90 -14.43 36.56
C SER A 533 39.44 -14.49 36.54
N ASP A 534 40.10 -13.34 36.54
CA ASP A 534 41.38 -13.08 37.24
C ASP A 534 41.99 -11.75 36.80
N SER A 535 41.77 -10.68 37.58
CA SER A 535 42.78 -9.66 37.87
C SER A 535 42.24 -8.60 38.82
N GLN A 536 42.97 -8.35 39.90
CA GLN A 536 42.72 -7.24 40.82
C GLN A 536 43.13 -5.93 40.16
N PHE A 537 42.21 -5.02 39.84
CA PHE A 537 42.46 -3.56 39.84
C PHE A 537 41.14 -2.80 39.99
N GLY A 538 41.11 -1.84 40.92
CA GLY A 538 39.93 -1.04 41.24
C GLY A 538 39.69 0.11 40.26
N VAL A 539 38.42 0.49 40.09
CA VAL A 539 37.95 1.63 39.27
C VAL A 539 36.78 2.34 40.01
N PRO A 540 36.64 3.69 39.94
CA PRO A 540 36.00 4.52 40.95
C PRO A 540 34.48 4.74 40.75
N SER A 541 33.85 5.28 41.80
CA SER A 541 32.43 5.60 41.88
C SER A 541 31.97 6.65 40.85
N ILE A 542 30.89 6.35 40.13
CA ILE A 542 30.10 7.33 39.38
C ILE A 542 28.69 7.37 40.01
N SER A 543 28.31 8.57 40.47
CA SER A 543 27.00 8.87 41.03
C SER A 543 26.05 9.32 39.92
N GLY A 544 25.05 8.51 39.61
CA GLY A 544 23.97 8.84 38.68
C GLY A 544 23.16 7.57 38.42
N GLY A 545 21.88 7.57 38.81
CA GLY A 545 21.03 6.37 38.76
C GLY A 545 20.83 5.87 37.33
N ALA A 546 21.35 4.68 37.05
CA ALA A 546 21.03 3.88 35.87
C ALA A 546 20.22 2.65 36.33
N VAL A 547 19.01 2.49 35.79
CA VAL A 547 18.08 1.40 36.12
C VAL A 547 18.41 0.21 35.22
N ILE A 548 18.71 -0.94 35.84
CA ILE A 548 19.13 -2.19 35.21
C ILE A 548 17.86 -2.98 34.80
N ILE A 549 17.61 -3.16 33.50
CA ILE A 549 16.52 -4.00 32.99
C ILE A 549 17.11 -5.39 32.68
N ILE A 550 16.71 -6.42 33.42
CA ILE A 550 17.21 -7.79 33.28
C ILE A 550 16.39 -8.53 32.20
N ALA A 551 17.03 -8.90 31.09
CA ALA A 551 16.57 -9.97 30.20
C ALA A 551 17.12 -11.31 30.71
N VAL A 552 16.28 -12.13 31.34
CA VAL A 552 16.63 -13.54 31.59
C VAL A 552 16.32 -14.32 30.32
N VAL A 553 17.37 -14.71 29.61
CA VAL A 553 17.35 -15.76 28.60
C VAL A 553 16.72 -17.01 29.24
N ALA A 554 15.67 -17.53 28.63
CA ALA A 554 15.08 -18.82 28.97
C ALA A 554 16.08 -19.94 28.65
N ALA A 555 17.04 -20.15 29.55
CA ALA A 555 17.93 -21.29 29.60
C ALA A 555 18.02 -21.78 31.06
N ALA A 556 16.87 -22.13 31.64
CA ALA A 556 16.79 -22.85 32.91
C ALA A 556 15.46 -23.61 33.01
N VAL A 557 15.22 -24.53 32.08
CA VAL A 557 14.31 -25.64 32.33
C VAL A 557 15.10 -26.91 32.08
N LEU A 558 15.92 -27.27 33.07
CA LEU A 558 16.39 -28.62 33.42
C LEU A 558 17.67 -28.49 34.26
N THR A 559 17.51 -28.19 35.55
CA THR A 559 18.30 -28.68 36.71
C THR A 559 18.13 -27.74 37.91
N ALA A 560 18.31 -28.29 39.10
CA ALA A 560 17.86 -27.81 40.40
C ALA A 560 18.14 -26.34 40.78
N ALA A 561 17.32 -25.84 41.72
CA ALA A 561 17.39 -24.53 42.35
C ALA A 561 18.81 -24.01 42.63
N VAL A 562 19.07 -22.74 42.30
CA VAL A 562 20.16 -21.96 42.92
C VAL A 562 19.59 -20.67 43.48
N VAL A 563 19.46 -20.65 44.80
CA VAL A 563 19.33 -19.44 45.63
C VAL A 563 20.73 -18.85 45.80
N VAL A 564 20.96 -17.60 45.39
CA VAL A 564 22.14 -16.84 45.84
C VAL A 564 21.67 -15.68 46.72
N ILE A 565 21.76 -15.88 48.04
CA ILE A 565 21.67 -14.84 49.06
C ILE A 565 23.07 -14.25 49.24
N VAL A 566 23.25 -12.95 48.99
CA VAL A 566 24.47 -12.23 49.43
C VAL A 566 24.16 -11.45 50.71
N VAL A 567 24.52 -12.04 51.85
CA VAL A 567 24.56 -11.36 53.16
C VAL A 567 25.84 -10.55 53.27
N ARG A 568 25.77 -9.22 53.38
CA ARG A 568 26.89 -8.41 53.89
C ARG A 568 26.80 -8.24 55.40
N LYS A 569 27.74 -8.88 56.10
CA LYS A 569 27.99 -8.75 57.54
C LYS A 569 28.61 -7.37 57.83
N LYS A 570 27.93 -6.55 58.65
CA LYS A 570 28.50 -5.36 59.29
C LYS A 570 29.64 -5.82 60.23
N LYS A 571 30.87 -5.35 60.02
CA LYS A 571 31.93 -5.38 61.03
C LYS A 571 32.13 -3.94 61.52
N ASN A 572 31.88 -3.76 62.82
CA ASN A 572 32.04 -2.51 63.58
C ASN A 572 33.45 -1.92 63.43
N ASN A 573 33.57 -0.63 63.15
CA ASN A 573 33.49 0.46 64.14
C ASN A 573 32.88 1.69 63.49
#